data_AF-A0A0J6WLH5-F1
#
_entry.id   AF-A0A0J6WLH5-F1
#
_cell.length_a   1.000
_cell.length_b   1.000
_cell.length_c   1.000
_cell.angle_alpha   90.00
_cell.angle_beta   90.00
_cell.angle_gamma   90.00
#
_symmetry.space_group_name_H-M   'P 1'
#
loop_
_entity.id
_entity.type
_entity.pdbx_description
1 polymer ?
#
loop_
_entity_poly.entity_id
_entity_poly.type
_entity_poly.pdbx_seq_one_letter_code
_entity_poly.pdbx_strand_id
1 'polypeptide(L)' 'MTALPPDPDPMDTPSEERAGGVPPGEISPQSAQTSASKNADLTAGRNLNPRTAVGVVAVVLFVAIFAAVAVVLVIQFWG' A
#
# COMPACT_ATOMS: atom_id res chain seq x y z
N MET A 1 17.72 -19.38 -47.55
CA MET A 1 16.87 -20.57 -47.38
C MET A 1 17.27 -21.19 -46.05
N THR A 2 16.45 -21.00 -45.02
CA THR A 2 16.72 -21.40 -43.64
C THR A 2 16.51 -22.91 -43.53
N ALA A 3 17.54 -23.66 -43.18
CA ALA A 3 17.44 -25.10 -42.96
C ALA A 3 16.68 -25.36 -41.63
N LEU A 4 15.64 -26.19 -41.68
CA LEU A 4 14.93 -26.66 -40.49
C LEU A 4 15.82 -27.70 -39.78
N PRO A 5 16.03 -27.63 -38.45
CA PRO A 5 16.76 -28.67 -37.73
C PRO A 5 16.03 -30.02 -37.84
N PRO A 6 16.74 -31.16 -37.93
CA PRO A 6 16.10 -32.47 -37.91
C PRO A 6 15.44 -32.72 -36.54
N ASP A 7 14.28 -33.37 -36.55
CA ASP A 7 13.50 -33.73 -35.37
C ASP A 7 14.30 -34.73 -34.50
N PRO A 8 14.49 -34.49 -33.19
CA PRO A 8 15.27 -35.39 -32.34
C PRO A 8 14.61 -36.77 -32.19
N ASP A 9 15.42 -37.83 -32.17
CA ASP A 9 14.97 -39.20 -31.97
C ASP A 9 14.39 -39.38 -30.55
N PRO A 10 13.14 -39.84 -30.37
CA PRO A 10 12.50 -39.98 -29.07
C PRO A 10 13.22 -40.93 -28.12
N MET A 11 14.08 -41.83 -28.63
CA MET A 11 14.87 -42.74 -27.78
C MET A 11 16.07 -42.07 -27.10
N ASP A 12 16.51 -40.91 -27.61
CA ASP A 12 17.65 -40.15 -27.07
C ASP A 12 17.24 -38.88 -26.30
N THR A 13 15.93 -38.71 -26.05
CA THR A 13 15.46 -37.67 -25.12
C THR A 13 15.53 -38.20 -23.68
N PRO A 14 16.29 -37.56 -22.77
CA PRO A 14 16.20 -37.87 -21.36
C PRO A 14 14.74 -37.67 -20.94
N SER A 15 14.09 -38.70 -20.39
CA SER A 15 12.73 -38.58 -19.85
C SER A 15 12.79 -37.68 -18.61
N GLU A 16 12.67 -36.37 -18.81
CA GLU A 16 12.49 -35.44 -17.70
C GLU A 16 11.15 -35.77 -17.03
N GLU A 17 11.24 -35.93 -15.70
CA GLU A 17 10.24 -36.42 -14.77
C GLU A 17 8.79 -36.07 -15.16
N ARG A 18 7.95 -37.12 -15.27
CA ARG A 18 6.50 -37.03 -15.46
C ARG A 18 5.94 -35.96 -14.52
N ALA A 19 5.37 -34.89 -15.09
CA ALA A 19 4.66 -33.86 -14.34
C ALA A 19 3.82 -34.50 -13.23
N GLY A 20 4.25 -34.30 -11.98
CA GLY A 20 3.63 -34.87 -10.79
C GLY A 20 2.21 -34.36 -10.66
N GLY A 21 1.26 -35.14 -11.17
CA GLY A 21 -0.16 -34.84 -11.05
C GLY A 21 -0.58 -34.97 -9.60
N VAL A 22 -1.01 -33.86 -9.01
CA VAL A 22 -1.73 -33.89 -7.73
C VAL A 22 -3.07 -34.61 -7.95
N PRO A 23 -3.42 -35.62 -7.13
CA PRO A 23 -4.69 -36.32 -7.24
C PRO A 23 -5.87 -35.33 -7.08
N PRO A 24 -6.87 -35.33 -7.98
CA PRO A 24 -8.07 -34.52 -7.81
C PRO A 24 -8.88 -35.09 -6.64
N GLY A 25 -8.82 -34.45 -5.47
CA GLY A 25 -9.44 -34.95 -4.25
C GLY A 25 -8.87 -34.39 -2.95
N GLU A 26 -7.74 -33.68 -3.00
CA GLU A 26 -7.23 -32.91 -1.87
C GLU A 26 -8.01 -31.59 -1.76
N ILE A 27 -9.23 -31.69 -1.27
CA ILE A 27 -9.86 -30.55 -0.62
C ILE A 27 -8.93 -30.23 0.57
N SER A 28 -8.14 -29.17 0.45
CA SER A 28 -7.67 -28.44 1.63
C SER A 28 -8.68 -27.33 1.90
N PRO A 29 -9.77 -27.57 2.66
CA PRO A 29 -10.57 -26.48 3.20
C PRO A 29 -9.82 -25.92 4.41
N GLN A 30 -8.69 -25.27 4.16
CA GLN A 30 -8.04 -24.41 5.13
C GLN A 30 -7.94 -23.03 4.53
N SER A 31 -9.08 -22.35 4.66
CA SER A 31 -9.13 -21.05 5.32
C SER A 31 -8.23 -19.99 4.71
N ALA A 32 -8.83 -19.04 3.98
CA ALA A 32 -8.50 -17.62 3.99
C ALA A 32 -7.20 -17.28 4.75
N GLN A 33 -6.05 -17.58 4.17
CA GLN A 33 -4.74 -17.19 4.68
C GLN A 33 -4.26 -15.99 3.88
N THR A 34 -5.14 -15.00 3.71
CA THR A 34 -4.73 -13.67 4.13
C THR A 34 -4.66 -13.73 5.65
N SER A 35 -3.53 -14.18 6.18
CA SER A 35 -3.07 -13.61 7.44
C SER A 35 -3.04 -12.11 7.17
N ALA A 36 -4.16 -11.43 7.49
CA ALA A 36 -4.15 -10.04 7.83
C ALA A 36 -3.17 -10.02 8.98
N SER A 37 -1.92 -9.74 8.62
CA SER A 37 -0.82 -9.70 9.54
C SER A 37 -1.35 -8.97 10.77
N LYS A 38 -1.23 -9.61 11.93
CA LYS A 38 -1.22 -8.93 13.23
C LYS A 38 -0.03 -7.97 13.31
N ASN A 39 0.33 -7.28 12.23
CA ASN A 39 1.04 -6.05 12.32
C ASN A 39 0.07 -5.17 13.10
N ALA A 40 0.38 -4.97 14.38
CA ALA A 40 -0.19 -3.84 15.08
C ALA A 40 -0.09 -2.68 14.10
N ASP A 41 -1.25 -2.11 13.74
CA ASP A 41 -1.27 -0.80 13.13
C ASP A 41 -0.34 0.00 14.04
N LEU A 42 0.85 0.35 13.54
CA LEU A 42 1.81 1.15 14.28
C LEU A 42 1.05 2.44 14.42
N THR A 43 0.25 2.54 15.49
CA THR A 43 -0.60 3.68 15.81
C THR A 43 0.34 4.83 15.58
N ALA A 44 0.14 5.56 14.48
CA ALA A 44 1.09 6.54 14.01
C ALA A 44 1.27 7.44 15.22
N GLY A 45 2.43 7.28 15.88
CA GLY A 45 2.49 7.63 17.27
C GLY A 45 2.21 9.12 17.39
N ARG A 46 1.90 9.57 18.60
CA ARG A 46 1.86 11.01 18.92
C ARG A 46 3.21 11.71 18.71
N ASN A 47 4.17 11.12 18.00
CA ASN A 47 5.32 11.78 17.43
C ASN A 47 4.86 12.67 16.27
N LEU A 48 4.26 13.81 16.62
CA LEU A 48 4.08 14.94 15.73
C LEU A 48 5.46 15.24 15.11
N ASN A 49 5.61 14.90 13.84
CA ASN A 49 6.80 15.25 13.06
C ASN A 49 7.04 16.75 13.26
N PRO A 50 8.25 17.22 13.63
CA PRO A 50 8.52 18.64 13.88
C PRO A 50 8.04 19.55 12.73
N ARG A 51 8.10 19.06 11.49
CA ARG A 51 7.53 19.75 10.31
C ARG A 51 6.02 19.95 10.39
N THR A 52 5.28 18.96 10.85
CA THR A 52 3.83 19.05 11.08
C THR A 52 3.52 20.06 12.17
N ALA A 53 4.29 20.11 13.26
CA ALA A 53 4.09 21.09 14.32
C ALA A 53 4.26 22.53 13.81
N VAL A 54 5.30 22.80 13.00
CA VAL A 54 5.50 24.11 12.37
C VAL A 54 4.33 24.48 11.45
N GLY A 55 3.84 23.53 10.64
CA GLY A 55 2.68 23.75 9.78
C GLY A 55 1.41 24.10 10.57
N VAL A 56 1.14 23.38 11.66
CA VAL A 56 0.00 23.65 12.54
C VAL A 56 0.12 25.04 13.18
N VAL A 57 1.30 25.42 13.68
CA VAL A 57 1.53 26.74 14.27
C VAL A 57 1.30 27.85 13.25
N ALA A 58 1.77 27.69 12.01
CA ALA A 58 1.55 28.66 10.95
C ALA A 58 0.05 28.85 10.62
N VAL A 59 -0.70 27.74 10.54
CA VAL A 59 -2.15 27.78 10.30
C VAL A 59 -2.88 28.47 11.45
N VAL A 60 -2.55 28.13 12.70
CA VAL A 60 -3.15 28.74 13.89
C VAL A 60 -2.89 30.25 13.91
N LEU A 61 -1.66 30.68 13.61
CA LEU A 61 -1.32 32.10 13.56
C LEU A 61 -2.09 32.83 12.46
N PHE A 62 -2.21 32.22 11.28
CA PHE A 62 -2.99 32.77 10.18
C PHE A 62 -4.47 32.96 10.56
N VAL A 63 -5.09 31.93 11.15
CA VAL A 63 -6.48 32.01 11.62
C VAL A 63 -6.65 33.08 12.70
N ALA A 64 -5.70 33.19 13.63
CA ALA A 64 -5.76 34.20 14.70
C ALA A 64 -5.70 35.63 14.14
N ILE A 65 -4.81 35.90 13.17
CA ILE A 65 -4.72 37.20 12.51
C ILE A 65 -6.02 37.50 11.76
N PHE A 66 -6.54 36.52 11.01
CA PHE A 66 -7.80 36.69 10.28
C PHE A 66 -8.96 37.01 11.22
N ALA A 67 -9.08 36.28 12.33
CA ALA A 67 -10.10 36.52 13.33
C ALA A 67 -9.97 37.92 13.96
N ALA A 68 -8.74 38.37 14.26
CA ALA A 68 -8.51 39.71 14.78
C ALA A 68 -8.98 40.81 13.82
N VAL A 69 -8.64 40.68 12.53
CA VAL A 69 -9.11 41.63 11.49
C VAL A 69 -10.63 41.61 11.38
N ALA A 70 -11.26 40.43 11.39
CA ALA A 70 -12.71 40.31 11.34
C ALA A 70 -13.38 41.02 12.53
N VAL A 71 -12.86 40.84 13.76
CA VAL A 71 -13.36 41.53 14.95
C VAL A 71 -13.21 43.04 14.82
N VAL A 72 -12.05 43.53 14.37
CA VAL A 72 -11.83 44.97 14.15
C VAL A 72 -12.83 45.53 13.14
N LEU A 73 -13.06 44.83 12.03
CA LEU A 73 -14.03 45.26 11.02
C LEU A 73 -15.45 45.29 11.58
N VAL A 74 -15.87 44.26 12.32
CA VAL A 74 -17.19 44.23 12.96
C VAL A 74 -17.37 45.43 13.89
N ILE A 75 -16.37 45.71 14.74
CA ILE A 75 -16.39 46.88 15.64
C ILE A 75 -16.49 48.18 14.82
N GLN A 76 -15.75 48.32 13.72
CA GLN A 76 -15.77 49.53 12.89
C GLN A 76 -17.08 49.74 12.13
N PHE A 77 -17.75 48.66 11.73
CA PHE A 77 -19.01 48.74 10.97
C PHE A 77 -20.24 48.92 11.87
N TRP A 78 -20.19 48.41 13.11
CA TRP A 78 -21.32 48.42 14.04
C TRP A 78 -21.15 49.38 15.22
N GLY A 79 -19.96 49.95 15.41
CA GLY A 79 -19.64 50.96 16.43
C GLY A 79 -19.80 52.40 15.94
#